data_AF-A0A6J2RYC2-F1
#
_entry.id   AF-A0A6J2RYC2-F1
#
_cell.length_a   1.000
_cell.length_b   1.000
_cell.length_c   1.000
_cell.angle_alpha   90.00
_cell.angle_beta   90.00
_cell.angle_gamma   90.00
#
_symmetry.space_group_name_H-M   'P 1'
#
loop_
_entity.id
_entity.type
_entity.pdbx_description
1 polymer ?
#
loop_
_entity_poly.entity_id
_entity_poly.type
_entity_poly.pdbx_seq_one_letter_code
_entity_poly.pdbx_strand_id
1 'polypeptide(L)'
;MLGPYISLIADNSTNAPYVLIGTGTIIIVFGLFGCFATCRGSPWMLKLYAMFLSLVFLAELVAGISGFVFRHEIKGTFHRTYTDAVLNYNAEDEASRAVDNLQHRLRCCGVYNYTSWFGSVYYPSNGIPASCCFNSSDCNPDELRNATLAPSKVFHQGCYELVTSFMETNMAIIAGVTFGIAFSQLIGMLLACCLSRIITANQYEMV
;
A
#
# COMPACT_ATOMS: atom_id res chain seq x y z
N MET A 1 -24.48 3.55 -1.28
CA MET A 1 -24.07 2.42 -2.15
C MET A 1 -22.61 1.99 -1.96
N LEU A 2 -21.87 2.47 -0.95
CA LEU A 2 -20.51 1.99 -0.60
C LEU A 2 -20.49 0.86 0.44
N GLY A 3 -21.59 0.65 1.15
CA GLY A 3 -21.70 -0.33 2.25
C GLY A 3 -21.29 -1.76 1.86
N PRO A 4 -21.77 -2.32 0.73
CA PRO A 4 -21.40 -3.66 0.30
C PRO A 4 -19.92 -3.80 -0.07
N TYR A 5 -19.30 -2.75 -0.61
CA TYR A 5 -17.88 -2.72 -0.93
C TYR A 5 -17.01 -2.61 0.32
N ILE A 6 -17.44 -1.84 1.32
CA ILE A 6 -16.73 -1.73 2.60
C ILE A 6 -16.83 -3.04 3.38
N SER A 7 -17.99 -3.71 3.40
CA SER A 7 -18.11 -5.04 4.02
C SER A 7 -17.26 -6.09 3.31
N LEU A 8 -17.17 -6.05 1.97
CA LEU A 8 -16.32 -6.98 1.21
C LEU A 8 -14.81 -6.73 1.38
N ILE A 9 -14.40 -5.51 1.76
CA ILE A 9 -13.01 -5.17 2.09
C ILE A 9 -12.70 -5.48 3.56
N ALA A 10 -13.69 -5.35 4.45
CA ALA A 10 -13.55 -5.66 5.86
C ALA A 10 -13.57 -7.18 6.13
N ASP A 11 -14.38 -7.93 5.40
CA ASP A 11 -14.49 -9.39 5.54
C ASP A 11 -13.29 -10.14 4.95
N ASN A 12 -12.52 -9.51 4.04
CA ASN A 12 -11.40 -10.15 3.36
C ASN A 12 -10.05 -9.74 3.97
N SER A 13 -9.73 -10.32 5.13
CA SER A 13 -8.64 -9.90 6.00
C SER A 13 -7.23 -10.15 5.43
N THR A 14 -6.77 -9.22 4.59
CA THR A 14 -5.38 -8.75 4.64
C THR A 14 -5.31 -7.57 5.61
N ASN A 15 -4.23 -7.42 6.38
CA ASN A 15 -4.08 -6.27 7.30
C ASN A 15 -3.91 -4.92 6.57
N ALA A 16 -3.63 -4.94 5.25
CA ALA A 16 -3.36 -3.75 4.43
C ALA A 16 -4.51 -2.70 4.42
N PRO A 17 -5.78 -3.05 4.12
CA PRO A 17 -6.90 -2.09 4.18
C PRO A 17 -7.07 -1.46 5.57
N TYR A 18 -6.92 -2.23 6.64
CA TYR A 18 -7.00 -1.72 8.02
C TYR A 18 -5.90 -0.70 8.32
N VAL A 19 -4.67 -0.96 7.86
CA VAL A 19 -3.55 -0.02 7.98
C VAL A 19 -3.83 1.27 7.21
N LEU A 20 -4.39 1.19 6.00
CA LEU A 20 -4.74 2.37 5.20
C LEU A 20 -5.83 3.22 5.88
N ILE A 21 -6.89 2.59 6.37
CA ILE A 21 -7.98 3.28 7.08
C ILE A 21 -7.46 3.94 8.36
N GLY A 22 -6.68 3.21 9.16
CA GLY A 22 -6.06 3.73 10.38
C GLY A 22 -5.17 4.94 10.10
N THR A 23 -4.28 4.83 9.11
CA THR A 23 -3.37 5.93 8.71
C THR A 23 -4.16 7.15 8.24
N GLY A 24 -5.17 6.97 7.37
CA GLY A 24 -6.01 8.07 6.89
C GLY A 24 -6.78 8.78 8.01
N THR A 25 -7.31 8.02 8.97
CA THR A 25 -8.01 8.57 10.14
C THR A 25 -7.07 9.42 10.99
N ILE A 26 -5.85 8.94 11.23
CA ILE A 26 -4.82 9.66 11.99
C ILE A 26 -4.45 10.98 11.31
N ILE A 27 -4.27 10.96 9.98
CA ILE A 27 -3.96 12.17 9.20
C ILE A 27 -5.07 13.23 9.34
N ILE A 28 -6.34 12.82 9.24
CA ILE A 28 -7.48 13.74 9.39
C ILE A 28 -7.51 14.36 10.78
N VAL A 29 -7.36 13.53 11.83
CA VAL A 29 -7.35 14.01 13.22
C VAL A 29 -6.23 15.01 13.45
N PHE A 30 -5.01 14.73 12.97
CA PHE A 30 -3.89 15.65 13.12
C PHE A 30 -4.07 16.94 12.29
N GLY A 31 -4.66 16.86 11.11
CA GLY A 31 -5.00 18.03 10.30
C GLY A 31 -5.99 18.96 11.02
N LEU A 32 -7.06 18.39 11.59
CA LEU A 32 -8.04 19.15 12.38
C LEU A 32 -7.40 19.76 13.65
N PHE A 33 -6.53 19.00 14.31
CA PHE A 33 -5.81 19.50 15.48
C PHE A 33 -4.89 20.68 15.13
N GLY A 34 -4.16 20.62 14.01
CA GLY A 34 -3.31 21.73 13.54
C GLY A 34 -4.12 22.99 13.21
N CYS A 35 -5.28 22.82 12.55
CA CYS A 35 -6.22 23.91 12.29
C CYS A 35 -6.74 24.53 13.59
N PHE A 36 -7.21 23.69 14.53
CA PHE A 36 -7.72 24.14 15.83
C PHE A 36 -6.66 24.85 16.67
N ALA A 37 -5.42 24.34 16.70
CA ALA A 37 -4.29 24.96 17.39
C ALA A 37 -3.99 26.37 16.86
N THR A 38 -4.09 26.56 15.54
CA THR A 38 -3.91 27.84 14.86
C THR A 38 -5.05 28.80 15.18
N CYS A 39 -6.31 28.37 15.04
CA CYS A 39 -7.49 29.20 15.30
C CYS A 39 -7.61 29.63 16.77
N ARG A 40 -7.28 28.75 17.72
CA ARG A 40 -7.30 29.08 19.15
C ARG A 40 -6.17 30.05 19.51
N GLY A 41 -5.15 30.18 18.66
CA GLY A 41 -4.01 31.05 18.91
C GLY A 41 -3.26 30.68 20.19
N SER A 42 -3.21 29.40 20.58
CA SER A 42 -2.52 28.98 21.80
C SER A 42 -1.08 28.57 21.48
N PRO A 43 -0.04 29.25 22.01
CA PRO A 43 1.36 28.92 21.74
C PRO A 43 1.72 27.48 22.15
N TRP A 44 1.12 26.98 23.23
CA TRP A 44 1.36 25.64 23.74
C TRP A 44 0.84 24.56 22.78
N MET A 45 -0.36 24.75 22.23
CA MET A 45 -0.93 23.82 21.24
C MET A 45 -0.11 23.77 19.94
N LEU A 46 0.40 24.92 19.49
CA LEU A 46 1.29 24.99 18.33
C LEU A 46 2.63 24.28 18.58
N LYS A 47 3.20 24.40 19.78
CA LYS A 47 4.40 23.63 20.18
C LYS A 47 4.13 22.13 20.19
N LEU A 48 2.97 21.73 20.69
CA LEU A 48 2.56 20.33 20.71
C LEU A 48 2.38 19.77 19.28
N TYR A 49 1.77 20.56 18.39
CA TYR A 49 1.65 20.20 16.96
C TYR A 49 3.02 20.06 16.30
N ALA A 50 3.95 20.99 16.53
CA ALA A 50 5.32 20.90 16.01
C ALA A 50 6.06 19.67 16.54
N MET A 51 5.87 19.30 17.81
CA MET A 51 6.45 18.10 18.41
C MET A 51 5.93 16.83 17.72
N PHE A 52 4.62 16.72 17.48
CA PHE A 52 4.05 15.58 16.74
C PHE A 52 4.59 15.48 15.31
N LEU A 53 4.66 16.59 14.57
CA LEU A 53 5.26 16.60 13.23
C LEU A 53 6.73 16.15 13.26
N SER A 54 7.49 16.54 14.30
CA SER A 54 8.88 16.10 14.46
C SER A 54 8.99 14.59 14.70
N LEU A 55 8.12 14.01 15.52
CA LEU A 55 8.09 12.56 15.73
C LEU A 55 7.76 11.80 14.44
N VAL A 56 6.79 12.29 13.67
CA VAL A 56 6.41 11.70 12.38
C VAL A 56 7.58 11.77 11.40
N PHE A 57 8.26 12.92 11.31
CA PHE A 57 9.44 13.07 10.45
C PHE A 57 10.56 12.09 10.80
N LEU A 58 10.84 11.89 12.09
CA LEU A 58 11.83 10.91 12.54
C LEU A 58 11.40 9.47 12.18
N ALA A 59 10.11 9.15 12.34
CA ALA A 59 9.58 7.85 11.95
C ALA A 59 9.68 7.62 10.44
N GLU A 60 9.41 8.65 9.61
CA GLU A 60 9.58 8.59 8.16
C GLU A 60 11.04 8.39 7.74
N LEU A 61 11.98 9.06 8.41
CA LEU A 61 13.41 8.84 8.16
C LEU A 61 13.82 7.41 8.48
N VAL A 62 13.42 6.89 9.64
CA VAL A 62 13.72 5.50 10.04
C VAL A 62 13.08 4.51 9.06
N ALA A 63 11.83 4.72 8.67
CA ALA A 63 11.12 3.88 7.72
C ALA A 63 11.77 3.93 6.32
N GLY A 64 12.15 5.12 5.83
CA GLY A 64 12.82 5.31 4.55
C GLY A 64 14.19 4.62 4.50
N ILE A 65 15.02 4.81 5.54
CA ILE A 65 16.32 4.14 5.65
C ILE A 65 16.14 2.62 5.71
N SER A 66 15.23 2.14 6.57
CA SER A 66 14.95 0.70 6.71
C SER A 66 14.45 0.09 5.40
N GLY A 67 13.53 0.76 4.71
CA GLY A 67 13.00 0.31 3.41
C GLY A 67 14.08 0.23 2.33
N PHE A 68 15.04 1.17 2.34
CA PHE A 68 16.17 1.13 1.41
C PHE A 68 17.16 0.01 1.75
N VAL A 69 17.57 -0.11 3.01
CA VAL A 69 18.55 -1.11 3.46
C VAL A 69 18.00 -2.53 3.29
N PHE A 70 16.76 -2.77 3.69
CA PHE A 70 16.14 -4.10 3.65
C PHE A 70 15.36 -4.38 2.35
N ARG A 71 15.56 -3.58 1.29
CA ARG A 71 14.82 -3.73 0.02
C ARG A 71 14.90 -5.14 -0.59
N HIS A 72 16.06 -5.79 -0.49
CA HIS A 72 16.26 -7.13 -1.04
C HIS A 72 15.52 -8.19 -0.21
N GLU A 73 15.53 -8.07 1.11
CA GLU A 73 14.77 -8.94 2.02
C GLU A 73 13.26 -8.78 1.82
N ILE A 74 12.77 -7.56 1.59
CA ILE A 74 11.36 -7.29 1.29
C ILE A 74 10.95 -8.01 0.00
N LYS A 75 11.76 -7.89 -1.07
CA LYS A 75 11.53 -8.62 -2.33
C LYS A 75 11.53 -10.13 -2.13
N GLY A 76 12.52 -10.66 -1.41
CA GLY A 76 12.62 -12.10 -1.12
C GLY A 76 11.45 -12.63 -0.28
N THR A 77 11.00 -11.86 0.70
CA THR A 77 9.84 -12.20 1.54
C THR A 77 8.56 -12.19 0.71
N PHE A 78 8.37 -11.17 -0.14
CA PHE A 78 7.24 -11.11 -1.06
C PHE A 78 7.24 -12.30 -2.02
N HIS A 79 8.40 -12.63 -2.60
CA HIS A 79 8.55 -13.79 -3.47
C HIS A 79 8.10 -15.08 -2.78
N ARG A 80 8.63 -15.36 -1.58
CA ARG A 80 8.31 -16.59 -0.83
C ARG A 80 6.83 -16.65 -0.46
N THR A 81 6.30 -15.58 0.13
CA THR A 81 4.90 -15.51 0.60
C THR A 81 3.92 -15.64 -0.56
N TYR A 82 4.17 -14.94 -1.66
CA TYR A 82 3.30 -15.01 -2.83
C TYR A 82 3.41 -16.35 -3.56
N THR A 83 4.60 -16.95 -3.62
CA THR A 83 4.77 -18.30 -4.17
C THR A 83 3.99 -19.33 -3.37
N ASP A 84 4.08 -19.28 -2.04
CA ASP A 84 3.32 -20.18 -1.17
C ASP A 84 1.81 -19.99 -1.33
N ALA A 85 1.34 -18.74 -1.43
CA ALA A 85 -0.06 -18.43 -1.68
C ALA A 85 -0.58 -18.94 -3.04
N VAL A 86 0.25 -18.91 -4.10
CA VAL A 86 -0.11 -19.47 -5.41
C VAL A 86 -0.10 -21.00 -5.39
N LEU A 87 0.87 -21.62 -4.71
CA LEU A 87 0.99 -23.09 -4.65
C LEU A 87 -0.15 -23.72 -3.84
N ASN A 88 -0.54 -23.08 -2.72
CA ASN A 88 -1.60 -23.55 -1.81
C ASN A 88 -2.99 -22.96 -2.11
N TYR A 89 -3.13 -22.22 -3.21
CA TYR A 89 -4.38 -21.58 -3.60
C TYR A 89 -5.54 -22.59 -3.65
N ASN A 90 -6.69 -22.21 -3.08
CA ASN A 90 -7.90 -23.05 -3.02
C ASN A 90 -9.20 -22.31 -3.39
N ALA A 91 -9.12 -21.03 -3.77
CA ALA A 91 -10.24 -20.13 -4.09
C ALA A 91 -11.21 -19.79 -2.93
N GLU A 92 -11.04 -20.39 -1.76
CA GLU A 92 -11.96 -20.24 -0.62
C GLU A 92 -11.41 -19.32 0.47
N ASP A 93 -10.08 -19.29 0.63
CA ASP A 93 -9.42 -18.55 1.71
C ASP A 93 -9.01 -17.12 1.35
N GLU A 94 -8.56 -16.38 2.36
CA GLU A 94 -8.09 -15.00 2.21
C GLU A 94 -6.85 -14.88 1.34
N ALA A 95 -5.94 -15.85 1.44
CA ALA A 95 -4.73 -15.86 0.63
C ALA A 95 -5.08 -15.95 -0.86
N SER A 96 -6.04 -16.80 -1.21
CA SER A 96 -6.56 -16.96 -2.57
C SER A 96 -7.21 -15.66 -3.07
N ARG A 97 -8.04 -15.02 -2.25
CA ARG A 97 -8.62 -13.69 -2.59
C ARG A 97 -7.56 -12.62 -2.79
N ALA A 98 -6.49 -12.62 -1.98
CA ALA A 98 -5.38 -11.69 -2.14
C ALA A 98 -4.62 -11.94 -3.44
N VAL A 99 -4.39 -13.20 -3.81
CA VAL A 99 -3.81 -13.59 -5.11
C VAL A 99 -4.68 -13.09 -6.26
N ASP A 100 -5.99 -13.33 -6.22
CA ASP A 100 -6.92 -12.92 -7.28
C ASP A 100 -6.97 -11.40 -7.45
N ASN A 101 -7.05 -10.67 -6.33
CA ASN A 101 -7.03 -9.21 -6.35
C ASN A 101 -5.72 -8.66 -6.90
N LEU A 102 -4.59 -9.25 -6.54
CA LEU A 102 -3.28 -8.83 -7.04
C LEU A 102 -3.20 -9.04 -8.55
N GLN A 103 -3.54 -10.23 -9.03
CA GLN A 103 -3.51 -10.60 -10.44
C GLN A 103 -4.41 -9.71 -11.29
N HIS A 104 -5.65 -9.49 -10.84
CA HIS A 104 -6.59 -8.60 -11.53
C HIS A 104 -6.13 -7.14 -11.53
N ARG A 105 -5.67 -6.61 -10.39
CA ARG A 105 -5.29 -5.18 -10.28
C ARG A 105 -4.01 -4.87 -11.03
N LEU A 106 -3.03 -5.76 -10.96
CA LEU A 106 -1.74 -5.57 -11.60
C LEU A 106 -1.67 -6.14 -13.01
N ARG A 107 -2.72 -6.84 -13.47
CA ARG A 107 -2.75 -7.48 -14.80
C ARG A 107 -1.55 -8.40 -15.02
N CYS A 108 -1.35 -9.31 -14.07
CA CYS A 108 -0.27 -10.28 -14.05
C CYS A 108 -0.83 -11.67 -13.73
N CYS A 109 -0.06 -12.73 -13.97
CA CYS A 109 -0.49 -14.10 -13.66
C CYS A 109 0.65 -14.94 -13.10
N GLY A 110 0.38 -15.63 -11.99
CA GLY A 110 1.36 -16.47 -11.32
C GLY A 110 2.54 -15.68 -10.73
N VAL A 111 3.55 -16.40 -10.26
CA VAL A 111 4.74 -15.79 -9.61
C VAL A 111 5.62 -15.15 -10.67
N TYR A 112 6.15 -15.98 -11.58
CA TYR A 112 7.03 -15.55 -12.66
C TYR A 112 6.30 -15.50 -14.01
N ASN A 113 5.30 -16.38 -14.19
CA ASN A 113 4.44 -16.43 -15.36
C ASN A 113 3.21 -17.31 -15.04
N TYR A 114 2.26 -17.40 -15.97
CA TYR A 114 1.09 -18.27 -15.87
C TYR A 114 1.43 -19.74 -15.59
N THR A 115 2.61 -20.22 -16.04
CA THR A 115 3.07 -21.59 -15.80
C THR A 115 3.33 -21.90 -14.33
N SER A 116 3.49 -20.88 -13.46
CA SER A 116 3.58 -21.08 -12.01
C SER A 116 2.37 -21.81 -11.43
N TRP A 117 1.21 -21.71 -12.10
CA TRP A 117 -0.01 -22.41 -11.69
C TRP A 117 0.08 -23.93 -11.88
N PHE A 118 0.91 -24.44 -12.79
CA PHE A 118 0.98 -25.88 -13.07
C PHE A 118 1.47 -26.70 -11.87
N GLY A 119 2.19 -26.08 -10.94
CA GLY A 119 2.62 -26.70 -9.68
C GLY A 119 1.66 -26.48 -8.50
N SER A 120 0.58 -25.73 -8.67
CA SER A 120 -0.39 -25.46 -7.60
C SER A 120 -1.34 -26.64 -7.35
N VAL A 121 -1.87 -26.73 -6.15
CA VAL A 121 -2.91 -27.73 -5.80
C VAL A 121 -4.23 -27.50 -6.55
N TYR A 122 -4.47 -26.28 -7.04
CA TYR A 122 -5.70 -25.88 -7.73
C TYR A 122 -5.75 -26.33 -9.19
N TYR A 123 -4.61 -26.27 -9.88
CA TYR A 123 -4.54 -26.44 -11.34
C TYR A 123 -5.06 -27.78 -11.87
N PRO A 124 -4.78 -28.96 -11.27
CA PRO A 124 -5.24 -30.23 -11.80
C PRO A 124 -6.78 -30.32 -11.93
N SER A 125 -7.51 -29.67 -11.04
CA SER A 125 -8.97 -29.70 -10.98
C SER A 125 -9.60 -28.58 -11.80
N ASN A 126 -9.05 -27.37 -11.71
CA ASN A 126 -9.72 -26.14 -12.17
C ASN A 126 -8.92 -25.35 -13.23
N GLY A 127 -7.68 -25.73 -13.53
CA GLY A 127 -6.80 -24.97 -14.41
C GLY A 127 -6.25 -23.69 -13.77
N ILE A 128 -5.91 -22.71 -14.62
CA ILE A 128 -5.45 -21.38 -14.18
C ILE A 128 -6.67 -20.57 -13.67
N PRO A 129 -6.57 -19.83 -12.55
CA PRO A 129 -7.70 -19.02 -12.07
C PRO A 129 -8.13 -17.91 -13.03
N ALA A 130 -9.42 -17.57 -12.97
CA ALA A 130 -10.02 -16.55 -13.83
C ALA A 130 -9.48 -15.12 -13.57
N SER A 131 -8.87 -14.88 -12.40
CA SER A 131 -8.19 -13.62 -12.07
C SER A 131 -6.98 -13.32 -12.96
N CYS A 132 -6.41 -14.35 -13.61
CA CYS A 132 -5.34 -14.21 -14.59
C CYS A 132 -5.80 -13.78 -15.99
N CYS A 133 -7.10 -13.71 -16.26
CA CYS A 133 -7.61 -13.51 -17.60
C CYS A 133 -7.48 -12.06 -18.09
N PHE A 134 -7.13 -11.88 -19.36
CA PHE A 134 -7.13 -10.55 -19.99
C PHE A 134 -8.54 -9.93 -20.03
N ASN A 135 -9.52 -10.78 -20.34
CA ASN A 135 -10.92 -10.40 -20.47
C ASN A 135 -11.80 -11.48 -19.82
N SER A 136 -12.58 -11.08 -18.83
CA SER A 136 -13.44 -11.97 -18.06
C SER A 136 -14.55 -12.63 -18.90
N SER A 137 -14.92 -12.05 -20.05
CA SER A 137 -15.96 -12.61 -20.93
C SER A 137 -15.46 -13.72 -21.86
N ASP A 138 -14.15 -13.88 -22.04
CA ASP A 138 -13.53 -14.76 -23.04
C ASP A 138 -12.60 -15.80 -22.39
N CYS A 139 -12.88 -16.14 -21.13
CA CYS A 139 -12.02 -16.99 -20.32
C CYS A 139 -12.81 -18.17 -19.75
N ASN A 140 -13.04 -19.18 -20.59
CA ASN A 140 -13.79 -20.36 -20.19
C ASN A 140 -12.92 -21.30 -19.32
N PRO A 141 -13.43 -21.89 -18.22
CA PRO A 141 -12.63 -22.78 -17.36
C PRO A 141 -11.99 -23.96 -18.09
N ASP A 142 -12.66 -24.52 -19.10
CA ASP A 142 -12.10 -25.62 -19.90
C ASP A 142 -10.85 -25.22 -20.70
N GLU A 143 -10.80 -23.97 -21.16
CA GLU A 143 -9.65 -23.42 -21.90
C GLU A 143 -8.48 -23.13 -20.96
N LEU A 144 -8.77 -22.67 -19.73
CA LEU A 144 -7.77 -22.40 -18.68
C LEU A 144 -7.11 -23.67 -18.13
N ARG A 145 -7.77 -24.81 -18.26
CA ARG A 145 -7.18 -26.13 -17.97
C ARG A 145 -6.31 -26.65 -19.12
N ASN A 146 -6.55 -26.19 -20.34
CA ASN A 146 -5.78 -26.60 -21.50
C ASN A 146 -4.48 -25.76 -21.62
N ALA A 147 -3.34 -26.39 -21.33
CA ALA A 147 -2.03 -25.73 -21.36
C ALA A 147 -1.65 -25.11 -22.73
N THR A 148 -2.28 -25.55 -23.83
CA THR A 148 -2.04 -25.02 -25.18
C THR A 148 -2.90 -23.78 -25.48
N LEU A 149 -4.11 -23.70 -24.92
CA LEU A 149 -5.04 -22.59 -25.15
C LEU A 149 -4.93 -21.48 -24.09
N ALA A 150 -4.69 -21.86 -22.83
CA ALA A 150 -4.55 -20.93 -21.71
C ALA A 150 -3.61 -19.74 -21.97
N PRO A 151 -2.43 -19.89 -22.63
CA PRO A 151 -1.52 -18.76 -22.87
C PRO A 151 -2.16 -17.64 -23.71
N SER A 152 -3.13 -17.95 -24.57
CA SER A 152 -3.82 -16.94 -25.39
C SER A 152 -4.84 -16.09 -24.62
N LYS A 153 -5.20 -16.50 -23.40
CA LYS A 153 -6.28 -15.92 -22.60
C LYS A 153 -5.82 -15.24 -21.31
N VAL A 154 -4.59 -15.51 -20.85
CA VAL A 154 -4.07 -15.07 -19.55
C VAL A 154 -2.85 -14.17 -19.66
N PHE A 155 -2.67 -13.29 -18.66
CA PHE A 155 -1.48 -12.45 -18.57
C PHE A 155 -0.19 -13.28 -18.56
N HIS A 156 0.77 -12.92 -19.40
CA HIS A 156 2.09 -13.57 -19.44
C HIS A 156 3.08 -13.03 -18.42
N GLN A 157 2.81 -11.86 -17.85
CA GLN A 157 3.75 -11.24 -16.94
C GLN A 157 3.53 -11.78 -15.53
N GLY A 158 4.59 -12.26 -14.87
CA GLY A 158 4.54 -12.69 -13.48
C GLY A 158 4.32 -11.52 -12.53
N CYS A 159 3.53 -11.74 -11.48
CA CYS A 159 3.26 -10.69 -10.50
C CYS A 159 4.49 -10.32 -9.68
N TYR A 160 5.38 -11.27 -9.39
CA TYR A 160 6.63 -10.97 -8.70
C TYR A 160 7.53 -10.05 -9.53
N GLU A 161 7.72 -10.39 -10.80
CA GLU A 161 8.54 -9.59 -11.73
C GLU A 161 7.94 -8.20 -11.92
N LEU A 162 6.62 -8.10 -12.10
CA LEU A 162 5.97 -6.80 -12.27
C LEU A 162 6.08 -5.91 -11.03
N VAL A 163 5.87 -6.45 -9.83
CA VAL A 163 6.00 -5.68 -8.58
C VAL A 163 7.45 -5.26 -8.35
N THR A 164 8.40 -6.16 -8.56
CA THR A 164 9.83 -5.85 -8.36
C THR A 164 10.36 -4.87 -9.40
N SER A 165 9.95 -5.00 -10.66
CA SER A 165 10.24 -4.05 -11.72
C SER A 165 9.61 -2.68 -11.43
N PHE A 166 8.35 -2.64 -10.99
CA PHE A 166 7.72 -1.40 -10.57
C PHE A 166 8.51 -0.73 -9.46
N MET A 167 8.92 -1.48 -8.43
CA MET A 167 9.77 -0.95 -7.36
C MET A 167 11.06 -0.36 -7.91
N GLU A 168 11.77 -1.06 -8.79
CA GLU A 168 13.07 -0.62 -9.33
C GLU A 168 12.96 0.60 -10.25
N THR A 169 12.06 0.55 -11.23
CA THR A 169 11.90 1.61 -12.23
C THR A 169 11.29 2.87 -11.62
N ASN A 170 10.37 2.72 -10.66
CA ASN A 170 9.67 3.86 -10.05
C ASN A 170 10.27 4.28 -8.71
N MET A 171 11.45 3.75 -8.31
CA MET A 171 12.12 4.17 -7.07
C MET A 171 12.27 5.70 -6.99
N ALA A 172 12.56 6.36 -8.11
CA ALA A 172 12.70 7.81 -8.14
C ALA A 172 11.39 8.55 -7.81
N ILE A 173 10.25 8.06 -8.31
CA ILE A 173 8.93 8.65 -8.03
C ILE A 173 8.58 8.42 -6.56
N ILE A 174 8.77 7.19 -6.06
CA ILE A 174 8.49 6.84 -4.66
C ILE A 174 9.35 7.70 -3.73
N ALA A 175 10.65 7.79 -3.99
CA ALA A 175 11.57 8.63 -3.23
C ALA A 175 11.18 10.12 -3.29
N GLY A 176 10.75 10.61 -4.46
CA GLY A 176 10.30 11.98 -4.65
C GLY A 176 9.05 12.30 -3.82
N VAL A 177 8.05 11.42 -3.80
CA VAL A 177 6.85 11.58 -2.98
C VAL A 177 7.21 11.59 -1.49
N THR A 178 8.02 10.64 -1.04
CA THR A 178 8.48 10.58 0.36
C THR A 178 9.25 11.83 0.77
N PHE A 179 10.15 12.32 -0.09
CA PHE A 179 10.89 13.55 0.15
C PHE A 179 9.96 14.77 0.21
N GLY A 180 8.96 14.83 -0.67
CA GLY A 180 7.95 15.89 -0.65
C GLY A 180 7.15 15.92 0.65
N ILE A 181 6.75 14.76 1.17
CA ILE A 181 6.07 14.64 2.47
C ILE A 181 6.98 15.15 3.58
N ALA A 182 8.20 14.64 3.66
CA ALA A 182 9.19 15.05 4.67
C ALA A 182 9.45 16.56 4.62
N PHE A 183 9.60 17.13 3.43
CA PHE A 183 9.80 18.57 3.25
C PHE A 183 8.58 19.39 3.69
N SER A 184 7.37 18.94 3.38
CA SER A 184 6.13 19.61 3.81
C SER A 184 5.99 19.63 5.35
N GLN A 185 6.44 18.57 6.03
CA GLN A 185 6.47 18.50 7.50
C GLN A 185 7.46 19.50 8.10
N LEU A 186 8.66 19.63 7.50
CA LEU A 186 9.64 20.63 7.92
C LEU A 186 9.05 22.04 7.84
N ILE A 187 8.36 22.37 6.73
CA ILE A 187 7.65 23.65 6.60
C ILE A 187 6.59 23.80 7.69
N GLY A 188 5.77 22.78 7.92
CA GLY A 188 4.74 22.79 8.97
C GLY A 188 5.32 23.06 10.36
N MET A 189 6.44 22.43 10.71
CA MET A 189 7.14 22.66 11.97
C MET A 189 7.69 24.09 12.09
N LEU A 190 8.31 24.61 11.03
CA LEU A 190 8.83 25.97 11.00
C LEU A 190 7.69 26.98 11.20
N LEU A 191 6.59 26.83 10.45
CA LEU A 191 5.42 27.72 10.57
C LEU A 191 4.80 27.66 11.97
N ALA A 192 4.61 26.47 12.54
CA ALA A 192 4.06 26.31 13.88
C ALA A 192 4.97 26.94 14.96
N CYS A 193 6.29 26.76 14.85
CA CYS A 193 7.25 27.38 15.75
C CYS A 193 7.26 28.91 15.63
N CYS A 194 7.29 29.44 14.41
CA CYS A 194 7.26 30.89 14.16
C CYS A 194 5.97 31.51 14.71
N LEU A 195 4.82 30.91 14.40
CA LEU A 195 3.52 31.40 14.89
C LEU A 195 3.43 31.34 16.42
N SER A 196 3.92 30.25 17.03
CA SER A 196 3.97 30.12 18.49
C SER A 196 4.82 31.23 19.13
N ARG A 197 5.98 31.56 18.54
CA ARG A 197 6.85 32.64 19.00
C ARG A 197 6.18 34.01 18.87
N ILE A 198 5.54 34.29 17.74
CA ILE A 198 4.84 35.56 17.49
C ILE A 198 3.73 35.78 18.52
N ILE A 199 2.87 34.78 18.73
CA ILE A 199 1.78 34.88 19.71
C ILE A 199 2.33 35.07 21.13
N THR A 200 3.40 34.34 21.47
CA THR A 200 4.04 34.47 22.79
C THR A 200 4.61 35.87 23.01
N ALA A 201 5.27 36.46 22.00
CA ALA A 201 5.81 37.81 22.08
C ALA A 201 4.71 38.87 22.27
N ASN A 202 3.63 38.80 21.48
CA ASN A 202 2.50 39.74 21.58
C ASN A 202 1.77 39.66 22.93
N GLN A 203 1.79 38.51 23.61
CA GLN A 203 1.21 38.38 24.95
C GLN A 203 2.02 39.13 26.02
N TYR A 204 3.35 39.24 25.85
CA TYR A 204 4.22 39.96 26.79
C TYR A 204 4.22 41.48 26.57
N GLU A 205 3.95 41.97 25.35
CA GLU A 205 3.86 43.41 25.06
C GLU A 205 2.56 44.07 25.57
N MET A 206 1.55 43.28 25.94
CA MET A 206 0.26 43.78 26.46
C MET A 206 0.18 43.84 27.99
N VAL A 207 1.30 43.63 28.70
CA VAL A 207 1.44 43.75 30.17
C VAL A 207 2.40 44.88 30.50
#